data_AF-A0A2G6NX95-F1
#
_entry.id   AF-A0A2G6NX95-F1
#
_cell.length_a   1.000
_cell.length_b   1.000
_cell.length_c   1.000
_cell.angle_alpha   90.00
_cell.angle_beta   90.00
_cell.angle_gamma   90.00
#
_symmetry.space_group_name_H-M   'P 1'
#
loop_
_entity.id
_entity.type
_entity.pdbx_description
1 polymer ?
#
loop_
_entity_poly.entity_id
_entity_poly.type
_entity_poly.pdbx_seq_one_letter_code
_entity_poly.pdbx_strand_id
1 'polypeptide(L)'
;MFKILDRRLFIWLLFSAFLVLLGFRLAQLTIIEGEALSNQALNTRLKRVSEIAKRGEIYDRNGTLIAGNLTSYTVQFLYNQKFDEKQQKMAIDLFTLLEDDGEIVIEMPIVYQNGQFIYQTDIERQIWLSENGFLADTTAQEVFDTYRQREQIGMEIDKYAAQNIMLNKGIFLPIMVKDMEFSYDYKRRRFLKDYQIDPETSAEQAMLKLKERFGIEGDYSGKELYYVILLRHAIAQKGYLKYEPIRVAKNISKHAAILIQEQSAKYANLSIVIEPVRYYPQGHLSA
;
A
#
# COMPACT_ATOMS: atom_id res chain seq x y z
N MET A 1 -31.01 -56.67 45.71
CA MET A 1 -30.65 -57.17 44.37
C MET A 1 -31.33 -56.27 43.34
N PHE A 2 -30.61 -55.25 42.87
CA PHE A 2 -31.11 -54.24 41.94
C PHE A 2 -31.45 -54.89 40.59
N LYS A 3 -32.72 -54.89 40.18
CA LYS A 3 -33.11 -55.16 38.79
C LYS A 3 -32.62 -53.98 37.95
N ILE A 4 -31.42 -54.15 37.40
CA ILE A 4 -30.79 -53.21 36.47
C ILE A 4 -31.68 -53.08 35.22
N LEU A 5 -32.28 -51.89 35.12
CA LEU A 5 -32.75 -51.15 33.96
C LEU A 5 -33.53 -51.90 32.87
N ASP A 6 -34.81 -51.53 32.76
CA ASP A 6 -35.55 -51.60 31.50
C ASP A 6 -34.73 -50.95 30.37
N ARG A 7 -34.59 -51.61 29.21
CA ARG A 7 -33.79 -51.10 28.07
C ARG A 7 -34.16 -49.66 27.68
N ARG A 8 -35.44 -49.33 27.81
CA ARG A 8 -35.97 -47.99 27.55
C ARG A 8 -35.47 -46.97 28.58
N LEU A 9 -35.45 -47.32 29.87
CA LEU A 9 -34.97 -46.45 30.94
C LEU A 9 -33.48 -46.14 30.77
N PHE A 10 -32.67 -47.13 30.38
CA PHE A 10 -31.25 -46.93 30.10
C PHE A 10 -31.03 -45.94 28.94
N ILE A 11 -31.80 -46.08 27.86
CA ILE A 11 -31.72 -45.18 26.70
C ILE A 11 -32.11 -43.75 27.09
N TRP A 12 -33.18 -43.57 27.87
CA TRP A 12 -33.59 -42.25 28.35
C TRP A 12 -32.54 -41.60 29.25
N LEU A 13 -31.91 -42.36 30.14
CA LEU A 13 -30.85 -41.85 31.01
C LEU A 13 -29.61 -41.44 30.21
N LEU A 14 -29.20 -42.24 29.22
CA LEU A 14 -28.08 -41.92 28.35
C LEU A 14 -28.35 -40.67 27.52
N PHE A 15 -29.54 -40.56 26.93
CA PHE A 15 -29.94 -39.39 26.16
C PHE A 15 -30.02 -38.13 27.03
N SER A 16 -30.57 -38.25 28.24
CA SER A 16 -30.59 -37.15 29.21
C SER A 16 -29.19 -36.71 29.62
N ALA A 17 -28.28 -37.66 29.89
CA ALA A 17 -26.90 -37.35 30.24
C ALA A 17 -26.18 -36.63 29.09
N PHE A 18 -26.42 -37.04 27.84
CA PHE A 18 -25.88 -36.38 26.66
C PHE A 18 -26.40 -34.95 26.49
N LEU A 19 -27.69 -34.72 26.71
CA LEU A 19 -28.28 -33.37 26.69
C LEU A 19 -27.69 -32.46 27.77
N VAL A 20 -27.44 -32.98 28.96
CA VAL A 20 -26.79 -32.22 30.04
C VAL A 20 -25.36 -31.85 29.66
N LEU A 21 -24.60 -32.75 29.02
CA LEU A 21 -23.25 -32.47 28.54
C LEU A 21 -23.23 -31.38 27.47
N LEU A 22 -24.16 -31.43 26.51
CA LEU A 22 -24.33 -30.38 25.50
C LEU A 22 -24.72 -29.03 26.14
N GLY A 23 -25.64 -29.06 27.10
CA GLY A 23 -26.05 -27.87 27.85
C GLY A 23 -24.89 -27.24 28.62
N PHE A 24 -24.07 -28.05 29.28
CA PHE A 24 -22.85 -27.60 29.96
C PHE A 24 -21.83 -26.99 28.99
N ARG A 25 -21.62 -27.64 27.83
CA ARG A 25 -20.74 -27.11 26.79
C ARG A 25 -21.23 -25.77 26.24
N LEU A 26 -22.54 -25.63 26.06
CA LEU A 26 -23.17 -24.38 25.64
C LEU A 26 -22.96 -23.29 26.69
N ALA A 27 -23.18 -23.61 27.98
CA ALA A 27 -22.97 -22.69 29.09
C ALA A 27 -21.51 -22.22 29.20
N GLN A 28 -20.54 -23.10 28.95
CA GLN A 28 -19.13 -22.70 28.87
C GLN A 28 -18.91 -21.66 27.76
N LEU A 29 -19.45 -21.91 26.56
CA LEU A 29 -19.24 -21.05 25.40
C LEU A 29 -19.95 -19.69 25.54
N THR A 30 -21.12 -19.67 26.18
CA THR A 30 -21.93 -18.45 26.34
C THR A 30 -21.62 -17.65 27.61
N ILE A 31 -21.29 -18.30 28.73
CA ILE A 31 -21.06 -17.64 30.02
C ILE A 31 -19.57 -17.37 30.25
N ILE A 32 -18.71 -18.38 30.02
CA ILE A 32 -17.27 -18.25 30.31
C ILE A 32 -16.57 -17.52 29.16
N GLU A 33 -16.82 -17.94 27.92
CA GLU A 33 -16.15 -17.38 26.74
C GLU A 33 -16.96 -16.28 26.04
N GLY A 34 -18.21 -16.05 26.45
CA GLY A 34 -19.14 -15.15 25.77
C GLY A 34 -18.65 -13.70 25.72
N GLU A 35 -18.09 -13.19 26.82
CA GLU A 35 -17.56 -11.82 26.85
C GLU A 35 -16.35 -11.67 25.92
N ALA A 36 -15.44 -12.64 25.93
CA ALA A 36 -14.25 -12.63 25.07
C ALA A 36 -14.64 -12.72 23.58
N LEU A 37 -15.56 -13.62 23.23
CA LEU A 37 -16.06 -13.77 21.86
C LEU A 37 -16.86 -12.53 21.41
N SER A 38 -17.66 -11.94 22.30
CA SER A 38 -18.38 -10.69 22.02
C SER A 38 -17.42 -9.52 21.82
N ASN A 39 -16.38 -9.42 22.65
CA ASN A 39 -15.33 -8.41 22.49
C ASN A 39 -14.53 -8.59 21.19
N GLN A 40 -14.24 -9.83 20.77
CA GLN A 40 -13.63 -10.09 19.46
C GLN A 40 -14.55 -9.69 18.31
N ALA A 41 -15.85 -10.00 18.39
CA ALA A 41 -16.84 -9.60 17.41
C ALA A 41 -17.03 -8.08 17.35
N LEU A 42 -17.06 -7.42 18.51
CA LEU A 42 -17.15 -5.96 18.64
C LEU A 42 -15.89 -5.29 18.12
N ASN A 43 -14.69 -5.79 18.45
CA ASN A 43 -13.44 -5.25 17.89
C ASN A 43 -13.34 -5.46 16.37
N THR A 44 -13.95 -6.53 15.84
CA THR A 44 -14.07 -6.74 14.39
C THR A 44 -15.09 -5.76 13.76
N ARG A 45 -16.14 -5.37 14.49
CA ARG A 45 -17.20 -4.45 14.03
C ARG A 45 -16.85 -2.97 14.20
N LEU A 46 -16.14 -2.63 15.27
CA LEU A 46 -15.78 -1.28 15.66
C LEU A 46 -14.50 -0.87 14.95
N LYS A 47 -14.66 -0.22 13.80
CA LYS A 47 -13.56 0.46 13.13
C LYS A 47 -13.14 1.66 13.98
N ARG A 48 -11.96 1.62 14.60
CA ARG A 48 -11.40 2.78 15.31
C ARG A 48 -11.13 3.87 14.29
N VAL A 49 -12.01 4.87 14.20
CA VAL A 49 -11.71 6.09 13.45
C VAL A 49 -10.88 6.95 14.39
N SER A 50 -9.57 6.92 14.22
CA SER A 50 -8.67 7.81 14.96
C SER A 50 -8.88 9.22 14.42
N GLU A 51 -9.57 10.08 15.17
CA GLU A 51 -9.52 11.52 14.89
C GLU A 51 -8.16 12.06 15.32
N ILE A 52 -7.32 12.39 14.33
CA ILE A 52 -6.00 12.95 14.60
C ILE A 52 -6.21 14.38 15.13
N ALA A 53 -5.79 14.63 16.37
CA ALA A 53 -5.80 15.97 16.93
C ALA A 53 -4.91 16.90 16.11
N LYS A 54 -5.39 18.12 15.83
CA LYS A 54 -4.60 19.16 15.15
C LYS A 54 -3.39 19.54 16.03
N ARG A 55 -2.20 19.65 15.44
CA ARG A 55 -0.99 20.13 16.13
C ARG A 55 -1.05 21.65 16.34
N GLY A 56 -0.25 22.20 17.26
CA GLY A 56 -0.07 23.66 17.34
C GLY A 56 0.59 24.23 16.07
N GLU A 57 0.25 25.48 15.75
CA GLU A 57 0.96 26.28 14.74
C GLU A 57 2.26 26.83 15.34
N ILE A 58 3.34 26.86 14.55
CA ILE A 58 4.63 27.41 14.95
C ILE A 58 4.84 28.74 14.26
N TYR A 59 5.20 29.74 15.05
CA TYR A 59 5.46 31.11 14.61
C TYR A 59 6.92 31.50 14.93
N ASP A 60 7.51 32.36 14.10
CA ASP A 60 8.78 33.03 14.42
C ASP A 60 8.57 34.07 15.53
N ARG A 61 9.66 34.61 16.09
CA ARG A 61 9.68 35.74 17.03
C ARG A 61 8.87 36.97 16.56
N ASN A 62 8.72 37.13 15.24
CA ASN A 62 7.99 38.23 14.61
C ASN A 62 6.51 37.89 14.33
N GLY A 63 6.03 36.71 14.75
CA GLY A 63 4.65 36.27 14.51
C GLY A 63 4.39 35.73 13.10
N THR A 64 5.43 35.47 12.30
CA THR A 64 5.30 34.87 10.97
C THR A 64 5.12 33.35 11.09
N LEU A 65 4.09 32.78 10.45
CA LEU A 65 3.84 31.33 10.45
C LEU A 65 5.01 30.59 9.77
N ILE A 66 5.66 29.72 10.53
CA ILE A 66 6.73 28.83 10.04
C ILE A 66 6.15 27.47 9.68
N ALA A 67 5.22 26.97 10.50
CA ALA A 67 4.63 25.66 10.29
C ALA A 67 3.19 25.60 10.82
N GLY A 68 2.23 25.50 9.90
CA GLY A 68 0.81 25.36 10.19
C GLY A 68 0.29 23.95 9.92
N ASN A 69 -1.01 23.75 10.09
CA ASN A 69 -1.68 22.53 9.63
C ASN A 69 -2.70 22.88 8.56
N LEU A 70 -2.67 22.16 7.44
CA LEU A 70 -3.72 22.19 6.43
C LEU A 70 -4.59 20.94 6.58
N THR A 71 -5.88 21.11 6.32
CA THR A 71 -6.83 19.99 6.27
C THR A 71 -6.64 19.31 4.92
N SER A 72 -6.12 18.09 4.91
CA SER A 72 -5.92 17.30 3.71
C SER A 72 -6.95 16.20 3.64
N TYR A 73 -7.48 15.95 2.46
CA TYR A 73 -8.42 14.86 2.22
C TYR A 73 -7.65 13.68 1.60
N THR A 74 -7.89 12.49 2.13
CA THR A 74 -7.25 11.24 1.69
C THR A 74 -8.34 10.28 1.22
N VAL A 75 -8.20 9.77 -0.01
CA VAL A 75 -9.07 8.70 -0.54
C VAL A 75 -8.56 7.35 -0.04
N GLN A 76 -9.45 6.59 0.60
CA GLN A 76 -9.18 5.22 1.01
C GLN A 76 -10.15 4.26 0.31
N PHE A 77 -9.62 3.22 -0.32
CA PHE A 77 -10.39 2.13 -0.92
C PHE A 77 -10.40 0.91 0.00
N LEU A 78 -11.59 0.42 0.32
CA LEU A 78 -11.78 -0.81 1.07
C LEU A 78 -12.09 -1.96 0.11
N TYR A 79 -11.22 -2.96 0.03
CA TYR A 79 -11.48 -4.10 -0.83
C TYR A 79 -12.57 -4.99 -0.23
N ASN A 80 -13.72 -5.08 -0.90
CA ASN A 80 -14.67 -6.16 -0.71
C ASN A 80 -14.24 -7.33 -1.62
N GLN A 81 -14.50 -8.58 -1.22
CA GLN A 81 -13.86 -9.80 -1.77
C GLN A 81 -13.97 -10.02 -3.31
N LYS A 82 -14.68 -9.15 -4.04
CA LYS A 82 -14.86 -9.23 -5.48
C LYS A 82 -14.45 -7.92 -6.15
N PHE A 83 -13.61 -8.01 -7.18
CA PHE A 83 -13.33 -6.91 -8.09
C PHE A 83 -13.96 -7.23 -9.44
N ASP A 84 -15.13 -6.64 -9.68
CA ASP A 84 -15.95 -6.84 -10.87
C ASP A 84 -15.83 -5.65 -11.83
N GLU A 85 -16.60 -5.69 -12.94
CA GLU A 85 -16.67 -4.59 -13.91
C GLU A 85 -17.09 -3.26 -13.28
N LYS A 86 -17.92 -3.29 -12.22
CA LYS A 86 -18.31 -2.07 -11.51
C LYS A 86 -17.10 -1.45 -10.81
N GLN A 87 -16.28 -2.26 -10.16
CA GLN A 87 -15.03 -1.81 -9.54
C GLN A 87 -13.98 -1.37 -10.59
N GLN A 88 -13.93 -2.01 -11.76
CA GLN A 88 -13.08 -1.56 -12.88
C GLN A 88 -13.46 -0.16 -13.36
N LYS A 89 -14.76 0.06 -13.63
CA LYS A 89 -15.27 1.39 -14.04
C LYS A 89 -15.03 2.44 -12.97
N MET A 90 -15.31 2.10 -11.70
CA MET A 90 -15.03 2.99 -10.57
C MET A 90 -13.55 3.37 -10.49
N ALA A 91 -12.62 2.42 -10.70
CA ALA A 91 -11.19 2.70 -10.71
C ALA A 91 -10.82 3.73 -11.78
N ILE A 92 -11.32 3.53 -13.01
CA ILE A 92 -11.10 4.46 -14.14
C ILE A 92 -11.63 5.84 -13.77
N ASP A 93 -12.90 5.92 -13.37
CA ASP A 93 -13.55 7.19 -12.98
C ASP A 93 -12.84 7.90 -11.83
N LEU A 94 -12.32 7.14 -10.85
CA LEU A 94 -11.60 7.68 -9.69
C LEU A 94 -10.27 8.27 -10.13
N PHE A 95 -9.44 7.51 -10.85
CA PHE A 95 -8.13 8.01 -11.23
C PHE A 95 -8.21 9.12 -12.26
N THR A 96 -9.18 9.10 -13.18
CA THR A 96 -9.44 10.22 -14.09
C THR A 96 -9.81 11.49 -13.34
N LEU A 97 -10.61 11.40 -12.27
CA LEU A 97 -10.90 12.55 -11.41
C LEU A 97 -9.66 13.09 -10.68
N LEU A 98 -8.72 12.19 -10.35
CA LEU A 98 -7.51 12.50 -9.57
C LEU A 98 -6.28 12.84 -10.42
N GLU A 99 -6.40 12.88 -11.75
CA GLU A 99 -5.27 13.17 -12.65
C GLU A 99 -4.62 14.52 -12.35
N ASP A 100 -5.45 15.54 -12.16
CA ASP A 100 -5.05 16.91 -11.87
C ASP A 100 -5.28 17.28 -10.38
N ASP A 101 -5.68 16.31 -9.55
CA ASP A 101 -6.09 16.55 -8.16
C ASP A 101 -5.47 15.56 -7.17
N GLY A 102 -4.60 16.09 -6.30
CA GLY A 102 -3.93 15.33 -5.25
C GLY A 102 -2.74 14.51 -5.73
N GLU A 103 -2.26 13.65 -4.84
CA GLU A 103 -1.07 12.82 -5.04
C GLU A 103 -1.46 11.35 -4.91
N ILE A 104 -1.32 10.58 -5.99
CA ILE A 104 -1.54 9.14 -5.99
C ILE A 104 -0.42 8.48 -5.18
N VAL A 105 -0.80 7.70 -4.16
CA VAL A 105 0.14 7.06 -3.21
C VAL A 105 0.52 5.65 -3.65
N ILE A 106 -0.21 5.07 -4.59
CA ILE A 106 0.04 3.71 -5.07
C ILE A 106 1.31 3.71 -5.92
N GLU A 107 2.37 3.08 -5.41
CA GLU A 107 3.62 2.89 -6.14
C GLU A 107 3.52 1.69 -7.07
N MET A 108 3.77 1.91 -8.36
CA MET A 108 3.94 0.86 -9.37
C MET A 108 5.09 1.25 -10.32
N PRO A 109 6.05 0.35 -10.61
CA PRO A 109 7.21 0.70 -11.46
C PRO A 109 6.87 1.05 -12.91
N ILE A 110 5.71 0.62 -13.41
CA ILE A 110 5.22 0.95 -14.76
C ILE A 110 4.30 2.16 -14.65
N VAL A 111 4.43 3.10 -15.58
CA VAL A 111 3.52 4.25 -15.77
C VAL A 111 3.07 4.35 -17.22
N TYR A 112 1.94 5.01 -17.45
CA TYR A 112 1.45 5.31 -18.79
C TYR A 112 1.65 6.80 -19.10
N GLN A 113 2.53 7.11 -20.06
CA GLN A 113 2.84 8.48 -20.49
C GLN A 113 2.98 8.54 -22.01
N ASN A 114 2.50 9.63 -22.61
CA ASN A 114 2.62 9.89 -24.06
C ASN A 114 2.13 8.74 -24.96
N GLY A 115 1.11 8.00 -24.52
CA GLY A 115 0.54 6.89 -25.28
C GLY A 115 1.21 5.53 -25.06
N GLN A 116 2.29 5.45 -24.28
CA GLN A 116 3.10 4.25 -24.09
C GLN A 116 3.25 3.87 -22.62
N PHE A 117 3.45 2.58 -22.36
CA PHE A 117 3.85 2.08 -21.05
C PHE A 117 5.36 2.15 -20.93
N ILE A 118 5.85 2.76 -19.84
CA ILE A 118 7.27 2.93 -19.58
C ILE A 118 7.59 2.56 -18.14
N TYR A 119 8.82 2.11 -17.89
CA TYR A 119 9.32 1.90 -16.54
C TYR A 119 9.78 3.23 -15.95
N GLN A 120 9.03 3.76 -14.98
CA GLN A 120 9.38 4.98 -14.27
C GLN A 120 10.76 4.86 -13.59
N THR A 121 11.07 3.66 -13.08
CA THR A 121 12.36 3.34 -12.46
C THR A 121 13.54 3.57 -13.41
N ASP A 122 13.36 3.32 -14.70
CA ASP A 122 14.44 3.47 -15.69
C ASP A 122 14.71 4.96 -15.94
N ILE A 123 13.65 5.78 -15.98
CA ILE A 123 13.75 7.24 -16.10
C ILE A 123 14.41 7.83 -14.84
N GLU A 124 13.94 7.45 -13.65
CA GLU A 124 14.50 7.91 -12.38
C GLU A 124 16.00 7.59 -12.27
N ARG A 125 16.40 6.39 -12.71
CA ARG A 125 17.80 5.99 -12.77
C ARG A 125 18.60 6.88 -13.72
N GLN A 126 18.10 7.12 -14.92
CA GLN A 126 18.77 7.98 -15.91
C GLN A 126 18.91 9.43 -15.44
N ILE A 127 17.86 9.98 -14.81
CA ILE A 127 17.90 11.33 -14.22
C ILE A 127 18.97 11.38 -13.13
N TRP A 128 18.96 10.44 -12.18
CA TRP A 128 19.93 10.41 -11.09
C TRP A 128 21.37 10.28 -11.61
N LEU A 129 21.62 9.41 -12.60
CA LEU A 129 22.94 9.27 -13.21
C LEU A 129 23.41 10.58 -13.86
N SER A 130 22.55 11.22 -14.66
CA SER A 130 22.84 12.48 -15.35
C SER A 130 23.12 13.62 -14.37
N GLU A 131 22.29 13.78 -13.33
CA GLU A 131 22.47 14.80 -12.29
C GLU A 131 23.79 14.63 -11.51
N ASN A 132 24.29 13.40 -11.43
CA ASN A 132 25.54 13.06 -10.76
C ASN A 132 26.75 12.95 -11.71
N GLY A 133 26.58 13.29 -12.99
CA GLY A 133 27.66 13.32 -13.98
C GLY A 133 28.09 11.95 -14.51
N PHE A 134 27.24 10.93 -14.40
CA PHE A 134 27.47 9.59 -14.95
C PHE A 134 26.80 9.41 -16.31
N LEU A 135 27.29 8.45 -17.08
CA LEU A 135 26.66 8.02 -18.33
C LEU A 135 25.44 7.13 -18.03
N ALA A 136 24.51 7.04 -18.98
CA ALA A 136 23.25 6.31 -18.78
C ALA A 136 23.43 4.78 -18.64
N ASP A 137 24.56 4.25 -19.09
CA ASP A 137 24.94 2.84 -19.07
C ASP A 137 25.92 2.49 -17.93
N THR A 138 26.30 3.46 -17.10
CA THR A 138 27.20 3.25 -15.96
C THR A 138 26.61 2.23 -14.99
N THR A 139 27.43 1.27 -14.57
CA THR A 139 27.00 0.22 -13.64
C THR A 139 26.98 0.73 -12.19
N ALA A 140 26.15 0.11 -11.34
CA ALA A 140 26.12 0.45 -9.91
C ALA A 140 27.48 0.21 -9.22
N GLN A 141 28.26 -0.77 -9.67
CA GLN A 141 29.61 -1.00 -9.17
C GLN A 141 30.55 0.17 -9.51
N GLU A 142 30.52 0.64 -10.75
CA GLU A 142 31.35 1.77 -11.20
C GLU A 142 30.99 3.08 -10.48
N VAL A 143 29.69 3.36 -10.31
CA VAL A 143 29.23 4.50 -9.51
C VAL A 143 29.77 4.39 -8.08
N PHE A 144 29.59 3.23 -7.44
CA PHE A 144 30.03 3.02 -6.06
C PHE A 144 31.54 3.22 -5.91
N ASP A 145 32.34 2.66 -6.82
CA ASP A 145 33.79 2.80 -6.79
C ASP A 145 34.25 4.23 -7.08
N THR A 146 33.56 4.95 -7.96
CA THR A 146 33.82 6.38 -8.23
C THR A 146 33.62 7.20 -6.96
N TYR A 147 32.54 6.96 -6.22
CA TYR A 147 32.29 7.62 -4.93
C TYR A 147 33.33 7.25 -3.87
N ARG A 148 33.77 5.98 -3.82
CA ARG A 148 34.86 5.56 -2.91
C ARG A 148 36.15 6.31 -3.19
N GLN A 149 36.55 6.40 -4.46
CA GLN A 149 37.77 7.10 -4.86
C GLN A 149 37.70 8.59 -4.51
N ARG A 150 36.58 9.24 -4.86
CA ARG A 150 36.33 10.66 -4.56
C ARG A 150 36.43 10.95 -3.06
N GLU A 151 35.89 10.06 -2.23
CA GLU A 151 35.86 10.21 -0.78
C GLU A 151 37.06 9.61 -0.04
N GLN A 152 38.07 9.13 -0.79
CA GLN A 152 39.30 8.52 -0.28
C GLN A 152 39.02 7.29 0.61
N ILE A 153 37.98 6.52 0.28
CA ILE A 153 37.61 5.28 0.96
C ILE A 153 38.36 4.13 0.27
N GLY A 154 39.35 3.55 0.96
CA GLY A 154 40.19 2.48 0.40
C GLY A 154 39.38 1.28 -0.09
N MET A 155 39.76 0.71 -1.25
CA MET A 155 39.05 -0.39 -1.91
C MET A 155 39.01 -1.70 -1.10
N GLU A 156 39.98 -1.87 -0.19
CA GLU A 156 40.10 -3.00 0.74
C GLU A 156 38.99 -3.04 1.80
N ILE A 157 38.34 -1.89 2.06
CA ILE A 157 37.24 -1.81 3.02
C ILE A 157 36.05 -2.61 2.46
N ASP A 158 35.39 -3.39 3.31
CA ASP A 158 34.17 -4.09 2.96
C ASP A 158 33.09 -3.12 2.41
N LYS A 159 32.28 -3.58 1.46
CA LYS A 159 31.31 -2.71 0.78
C LYS A 159 30.27 -2.13 1.74
N TYR A 160 29.84 -2.89 2.75
CA TYR A 160 28.89 -2.38 3.75
C TYR A 160 29.55 -1.35 4.68
N ALA A 161 30.81 -1.60 5.06
CA ALA A 161 31.58 -0.63 5.84
C ALA A 161 31.81 0.67 5.05
N ALA A 162 32.13 0.57 3.76
CA ALA A 162 32.25 1.72 2.86
C ALA A 162 30.93 2.50 2.75
N GLN A 163 29.80 1.81 2.61
CA GLN A 163 28.47 2.44 2.60
C GLN A 163 28.19 3.20 3.89
N ASN A 164 28.49 2.62 5.06
CA ASN A 164 28.30 3.29 6.34
C ASN A 164 29.15 4.57 6.46
N ILE A 165 30.39 4.55 5.95
CA ILE A 165 31.25 5.73 5.91
C ILE A 165 30.63 6.82 5.00
N MET A 166 30.12 6.44 3.82
CA MET A 166 29.43 7.35 2.91
C MET A 166 28.19 7.98 3.57
N LEU A 167 27.36 7.18 4.24
CA LEU A 167 26.18 7.67 4.96
C LEU A 167 26.54 8.65 6.07
N ASN A 168 27.59 8.37 6.84
CA ASN A 168 28.09 9.28 7.87
C ASN A 168 28.63 10.60 7.30
N LYS A 169 29.07 10.60 6.05
CA LYS A 169 29.46 11.79 5.28
C LYS A 169 28.27 12.49 4.60
N GLY A 170 27.04 11.98 4.76
CA GLY A 170 25.82 12.52 4.13
C GLY A 170 25.64 12.13 2.67
N ILE A 171 26.33 11.09 2.20
CA ILE A 171 26.25 10.60 0.83
C ILE A 171 25.28 9.41 0.78
N PHE A 172 24.16 9.60 0.09
CA PHE A 172 23.11 8.59 -0.08
C PHE A 172 23.11 8.11 -1.53
N LEU A 173 23.54 6.87 -1.75
CA LEU A 173 23.54 6.26 -3.08
C LEU A 173 22.31 5.35 -3.23
N PRO A 174 21.59 5.41 -4.37
CA PRO A 174 20.46 4.53 -4.67
C PRO A 174 20.96 3.15 -5.12
N ILE A 175 21.85 2.53 -4.34
CA ILE A 175 22.51 1.26 -4.67
C ILE A 175 22.29 0.26 -3.53
N MET A 176 21.83 -0.93 -3.90
CA MET A 176 21.74 -2.10 -3.05
C MET A 176 23.10 -2.78 -2.99
N VAL A 177 23.89 -2.47 -1.96
CA VAL A 177 25.28 -2.94 -1.80
C VAL A 177 25.43 -4.46 -1.84
N LYS A 178 24.41 -5.18 -1.36
CA LYS A 178 24.40 -6.65 -1.37
C LYS A 178 24.54 -7.24 -2.79
N ASP A 179 23.75 -6.71 -3.72
CA ASP A 179 23.64 -7.24 -5.08
C ASP A 179 24.40 -6.37 -6.10
N MET A 180 24.95 -5.23 -5.65
CA MET A 180 25.55 -4.19 -6.50
C MET A 180 24.65 -3.80 -7.66
N GLU A 181 23.40 -3.51 -7.31
CA GLU A 181 22.33 -3.15 -8.24
C GLU A 181 21.72 -1.82 -7.81
N PHE A 182 21.24 -1.00 -8.74
CA PHE A 182 20.49 0.19 -8.37
C PHE A 182 19.17 -0.20 -7.67
N SER A 183 18.75 0.60 -6.69
CA SER A 183 17.46 0.40 -6.04
C SER A 183 16.29 0.48 -7.03
N TYR A 184 16.44 1.24 -8.12
CA TYR A 184 15.47 1.33 -9.21
C TYR A 184 15.29 -0.01 -9.93
N ASP A 185 16.40 -0.63 -10.34
CA ASP A 185 16.41 -1.93 -11.02
C ASP A 185 15.87 -3.03 -10.11
N TYR A 186 16.28 -3.01 -8.83
CA TYR A 186 15.76 -3.90 -7.80
C TYR A 186 14.23 -3.79 -7.68
N LYS A 187 13.68 -2.57 -7.62
CA LYS A 187 12.22 -2.33 -7.52
C LYS A 187 11.49 -2.91 -8.72
N ARG A 188 11.97 -2.65 -9.94
CA ARG A 188 11.40 -3.19 -11.19
C ARG A 188 11.44 -4.71 -11.21
N ARG A 189 12.60 -5.30 -10.94
CA ARG A 189 12.83 -6.75 -10.91
C ARG A 189 11.95 -7.44 -9.88
N ARG A 190 11.83 -6.86 -8.68
CA ARG A 190 10.96 -7.37 -7.62
C ARG A 190 9.49 -7.36 -8.05
N PHE A 191 9.01 -6.24 -8.60
CA PHE A 191 7.65 -6.13 -9.11
C PHE A 191 7.34 -7.20 -10.17
N LEU A 192 8.21 -7.38 -11.17
CA LEU A 192 8.00 -8.40 -12.21
C LEU A 192 8.01 -9.82 -11.62
N LYS A 193 8.92 -10.08 -10.67
CA LYS A 193 9.01 -11.37 -9.98
C LYS A 193 7.77 -11.68 -9.14
N ASP A 194 7.18 -10.69 -8.48
CA ASP A 194 5.94 -10.85 -7.70
C ASP A 194 4.78 -11.35 -8.59
N TYR A 195 4.84 -11.03 -9.89
CA TYR A 195 3.89 -11.50 -10.90
C TYR A 195 4.43 -12.62 -11.80
N GLN A 196 5.57 -13.24 -11.45
CA GLN A 196 6.22 -14.30 -12.23
C GLN A 196 6.46 -13.90 -13.70
N ILE A 197 6.76 -12.61 -13.92
CA ILE A 197 7.12 -12.05 -15.21
C ILE A 197 8.65 -12.01 -15.29
N ASP A 198 9.19 -12.34 -16.47
CA ASP A 198 10.61 -12.28 -16.75
C ASP A 198 11.14 -10.84 -16.58
N PRO A 199 12.21 -10.60 -15.79
CA PRO A 199 12.74 -9.26 -15.52
C PRO A 199 13.11 -8.42 -16.74
N GLU A 200 13.43 -9.07 -17.86
CA GLU A 200 13.83 -8.41 -19.12
C GLU A 200 12.62 -8.07 -20.03
N THR A 201 11.40 -8.30 -19.55
CA THR A 201 10.17 -8.00 -20.30
C THR A 201 9.97 -6.49 -20.46
N SER A 202 9.60 -6.02 -21.66
CA SER A 202 9.23 -4.61 -21.87
C SER A 202 7.99 -4.21 -21.07
N ALA A 203 7.83 -2.92 -20.75
CA ALA A 203 6.69 -2.44 -19.97
C ALA A 203 5.34 -2.77 -20.64
N GLU A 204 5.25 -2.70 -21.97
CA GLU A 204 4.04 -3.07 -22.72
C GLU A 204 3.69 -4.56 -22.55
N GLN A 205 4.67 -5.45 -22.73
CA GLN A 205 4.46 -6.89 -22.57
C GLN A 205 4.15 -7.26 -21.11
N ALA A 206 4.77 -6.57 -20.15
CA ALA A 206 4.47 -6.74 -18.73
C ALA A 206 3.02 -6.35 -18.43
N MET A 207 2.53 -5.24 -18.99
CA MET A 207 1.14 -4.82 -18.86
C MET A 207 0.16 -5.82 -19.48
N LEU A 208 0.49 -6.41 -20.62
CA LEU A 208 -0.34 -7.46 -21.23
C LEU A 208 -0.43 -8.70 -20.33
N LYS A 209 0.71 -9.17 -19.79
CA LYS A 209 0.74 -10.29 -18.83
C LYS A 209 -0.05 -9.98 -17.55
N LEU A 210 -0.02 -8.73 -17.08
CA LEU A 210 -0.83 -8.29 -15.93
C LEU A 210 -2.33 -8.28 -16.26
N LYS A 211 -2.71 -7.82 -17.46
CA LYS A 211 -4.10 -7.86 -17.94
C LYS A 211 -4.65 -9.28 -17.89
N GLU A 212 -3.90 -10.23 -18.42
CA GLU A 212 -4.24 -11.67 -18.41
C GLU A 212 -4.32 -12.22 -16.98
N ARG A 213 -3.29 -11.97 -16.16
CA ARG A 213 -3.23 -12.47 -14.77
C ARG A 213 -4.39 -11.98 -13.91
N PHE A 214 -4.83 -10.75 -14.10
CA PHE A 214 -5.97 -10.19 -13.35
C PHE A 214 -7.33 -10.53 -13.96
N GLY A 215 -7.39 -11.23 -15.10
CA GLY A 215 -8.63 -11.57 -15.79
C GLY A 215 -9.40 -10.32 -16.21
N ILE A 216 -8.71 -9.29 -16.69
CA ILE A 216 -9.34 -8.04 -17.12
C ILE A 216 -9.90 -8.25 -18.53
N GLU A 217 -11.18 -8.63 -18.59
CA GLU A 217 -11.96 -8.74 -19.82
C GLU A 217 -12.44 -7.34 -20.25
N GLY A 218 -12.37 -7.06 -21.55
CA GLY A 218 -12.77 -5.78 -22.13
C GLY A 218 -11.69 -5.11 -22.97
N ASP A 219 -12.17 -4.23 -23.85
CA ASP A 219 -11.32 -3.31 -24.59
C ASP A 219 -11.21 -2.01 -23.79
N TYR A 220 -9.98 -1.67 -23.42
CA TYR A 220 -9.64 -0.51 -22.62
C TYR A 220 -8.55 0.25 -23.35
N SER A 221 -8.62 1.58 -23.35
CA SER A 221 -7.48 2.40 -23.75
C SER A 221 -6.27 2.09 -22.84
N GLY A 222 -5.06 2.41 -23.31
CA GLY A 222 -3.83 2.18 -22.52
C GLY A 222 -3.89 2.83 -21.13
N LYS A 223 -4.50 4.02 -21.04
CA LYS A 223 -4.69 4.75 -19.79
C LYS A 223 -5.72 4.12 -18.86
N GLU A 224 -6.85 3.67 -19.39
CA GLU A 224 -7.86 2.97 -18.58
C GLU A 224 -7.34 1.64 -18.07
N LEU A 225 -6.62 0.89 -18.92
CA LEU A 225 -5.97 -0.35 -18.53
C LEU A 225 -4.96 -0.11 -17.40
N TYR A 226 -4.17 0.98 -17.50
CA TYR A 226 -3.25 1.40 -16.45
C TYR A 226 -3.97 1.59 -15.11
N TYR A 227 -5.08 2.34 -15.09
CA TYR A 227 -5.84 2.62 -13.87
C TYR A 227 -6.45 1.39 -13.22
N VAL A 228 -7.02 0.49 -14.03
CA VAL A 228 -7.54 -0.78 -13.51
C VAL A 228 -6.42 -1.61 -12.90
N ILE A 229 -5.28 -1.73 -13.59
CA ILE A 229 -4.12 -2.50 -13.11
C ILE A 229 -3.50 -1.84 -11.87
N LEU A 230 -3.44 -0.52 -11.80
CA LEU A 230 -2.90 0.21 -10.64
C LEU A 230 -3.67 -0.11 -9.35
N LEU A 231 -5.01 -0.07 -9.40
CA LEU A 231 -5.82 -0.44 -8.23
C LEU A 231 -5.70 -1.94 -7.92
N ARG A 232 -5.71 -2.80 -8.94
CA ARG A 232 -5.52 -4.25 -8.78
C ARG A 232 -4.17 -4.58 -8.13
N HIS A 233 -3.12 -3.87 -8.54
CA HIS A 233 -1.78 -3.97 -7.98
C HIS A 233 -1.78 -3.60 -6.50
N ALA A 234 -2.39 -2.46 -6.15
CA ALA A 234 -2.50 -2.03 -4.75
C ALA A 234 -3.25 -3.04 -3.87
N ILE A 235 -4.32 -3.66 -4.40
CA ILE A 235 -5.06 -4.74 -3.72
C ILE A 235 -4.20 -5.99 -3.56
N ALA A 236 -3.46 -6.37 -4.60
CA ALA A 236 -2.60 -7.54 -4.57
C ALA A 236 -1.46 -7.39 -3.54
N GLN A 237 -0.87 -6.20 -3.44
CA GLN A 237 0.19 -5.91 -2.46
C GLN A 237 -0.26 -6.08 -1.01
N LYS A 238 -1.55 -5.88 -0.69
CA LYS A 238 -2.07 -6.05 0.67
C LYS A 238 -2.10 -7.49 1.16
N GLY A 239 -2.02 -8.48 0.26
CA GLY A 239 -1.95 -9.91 0.63
C GLY A 239 -3.09 -10.36 1.55
N TYR A 240 -2.78 -10.68 2.81
CA TYR A 240 -3.77 -11.09 3.83
C TYR A 240 -4.47 -9.91 4.52
N LEU A 241 -3.93 -8.69 4.43
CA LEU A 241 -4.47 -7.47 5.04
C LEU A 241 -5.48 -6.76 4.13
N LYS A 242 -6.22 -7.52 3.32
CA LYS A 242 -7.23 -6.97 2.38
C LYS A 242 -8.39 -6.26 3.08
N TYR A 243 -8.59 -6.50 4.37
CA TYR A 243 -9.57 -5.80 5.20
C TYR A 243 -9.09 -4.40 5.60
N GLU A 244 -7.80 -4.09 5.45
CA GLU A 244 -7.28 -2.74 5.69
C GLU A 244 -7.56 -1.83 4.50
N PRO A 245 -7.99 -0.58 4.73
CA PRO A 245 -8.13 0.39 3.66
C PRO A 245 -6.80 0.66 2.96
N ILE A 246 -6.84 0.70 1.63
CA ILE A 246 -5.74 1.10 0.76
C ILE A 246 -5.83 2.60 0.57
N ARG A 247 -4.78 3.34 0.92
CA ARG A 247 -4.69 4.77 0.61
C ARG A 247 -4.41 4.92 -0.88
N VAL A 248 -5.36 5.48 -1.62
CA VAL A 248 -5.27 5.65 -3.07
C VAL A 248 -4.59 6.97 -3.40
N ALA A 249 -5.09 8.07 -2.82
CA ALA A 249 -4.54 9.40 -3.02
C ALA A 249 -4.61 10.23 -1.73
N LYS A 250 -3.68 11.16 -1.59
CA LYS A 250 -3.61 12.16 -0.51
C LYS A 250 -3.71 13.56 -1.10
N ASN A 251 -4.00 14.54 -0.24
CA ASN A 251 -4.03 15.94 -0.63
C ASN A 251 -4.97 16.27 -1.79
N ILE A 252 -6.09 15.54 -1.87
CA ILE A 252 -7.15 15.84 -2.84
C ILE A 252 -7.87 17.12 -2.42
N SER A 253 -8.40 17.86 -3.40
CA SER A 253 -9.15 19.08 -3.12
C SER A 253 -10.45 18.77 -2.39
N LYS A 254 -10.95 19.77 -1.65
CA LYS A 254 -12.27 19.71 -1.02
C LYS A 254 -13.38 19.42 -2.04
N HIS A 255 -13.24 19.96 -3.25
CA HIS A 255 -14.20 19.75 -4.34
C HIS A 255 -14.24 18.28 -4.77
N ALA A 256 -13.09 17.66 -5.05
CA ALA A 256 -13.04 16.24 -5.40
C ALA A 256 -13.53 15.35 -4.24
N ALA A 257 -13.18 15.68 -3.00
CA ALA A 257 -13.68 14.98 -1.81
C ALA A 257 -15.21 15.00 -1.73
N ILE A 258 -15.85 16.14 -1.97
CA ILE A 258 -17.31 16.28 -1.99
C ILE A 258 -17.91 15.46 -3.13
N LEU A 259 -17.37 15.55 -4.34
CA LEU A 259 -17.86 14.79 -5.51
C LEU A 259 -17.85 13.27 -5.25
N ILE A 260 -16.77 12.76 -4.66
CA ILE A 260 -16.65 11.35 -4.31
C ILE A 260 -17.70 10.96 -3.26
N GLN A 261 -17.94 11.82 -2.26
CA GLN A 261 -18.93 11.58 -1.20
C GLN A 261 -20.37 11.62 -1.72
N GLU A 262 -20.70 12.58 -2.58
CA GLU A 262 -22.04 12.73 -3.17
C GLU A 262 -22.40 11.52 -4.05
N GLN A 263 -21.42 11.00 -4.81
CA GLN A 263 -21.61 9.86 -5.71
C GLN A 263 -21.28 8.50 -5.05
N SER A 264 -21.66 8.32 -3.79
CA SER A 264 -21.38 7.10 -3.00
C SER A 264 -21.81 5.78 -3.66
N ALA A 265 -22.87 5.80 -4.49
CA ALA A 265 -23.32 4.62 -5.23
C ALA A 265 -22.35 4.20 -6.35
N LYS A 266 -21.69 5.18 -6.99
CA LYS A 266 -20.65 5.01 -8.03
C LYS A 266 -19.33 4.61 -7.37
N TYR A 267 -18.93 5.38 -6.36
CA TYR A 267 -17.70 5.21 -5.59
C TYR A 267 -17.88 4.25 -4.41
N ALA A 268 -18.54 3.11 -4.65
CA ALA A 268 -18.75 2.11 -3.62
C ALA A 268 -17.41 1.62 -3.06
N ASN A 269 -17.33 1.52 -1.74
CA ASN A 269 -16.12 1.15 -0.98
C ASN A 269 -15.00 2.20 -0.95
N LEU A 270 -15.21 3.40 -1.50
CA LEU A 270 -14.34 4.54 -1.19
C LEU A 270 -14.81 5.23 0.08
N SER A 271 -13.84 5.73 0.84
CA SER A 271 -14.07 6.58 1.99
C SER A 271 -13.07 7.72 1.96
N ILE A 272 -13.55 8.92 2.29
CA ILE A 272 -12.70 10.09 2.46
C ILE A 272 -12.35 10.21 3.94
N VAL A 273 -11.06 10.30 4.24
CA VAL A 273 -10.55 10.57 5.58
C VAL A 273 -9.88 11.93 5.57
N ILE A 274 -10.17 12.73 6.60
CA ILE A 274 -9.52 14.01 6.82
C ILE A 274 -8.27 13.77 7.66
N GLU A 275 -7.10 14.07 7.10
CA GLU A 275 -5.82 13.96 7.78
C GLU A 275 -5.17 15.36 7.81
N PRO A 276 -4.69 15.84 8.97
CA PRO A 276 -3.95 17.10 9.02
C PRO A 276 -2.57 16.91 8.39
N VAL A 277 -2.23 17.72 7.39
CA VAL A 277 -0.91 17.75 6.76
C VAL A 277 -0.16 18.99 7.23
N ARG A 278 1.15 18.82 7.49
CA ARG A 278 2.00 19.93 7.91
C ARG A 278 2.27 20.84 6.73
N TYR A 279 2.04 22.13 6.92
CA TYR A 279 2.25 23.15 5.91
C TYR A 279 3.37 24.08 6.32
N TYR A 280 4.37 24.21 5.46
CA TYR A 280 5.54 25.07 5.66
C TYR A 280 5.50 26.21 4.62
N PRO A 281 5.05 27.42 4.99
CA PRO A 281 4.92 28.53 4.04
C PRO A 281 6.24 28.95 3.39
N GLN A 282 7.36 28.70 4.08
CA GLN A 282 8.72 29.05 3.63
C GLN A 282 9.47 27.87 2.98
N GLY A 283 8.78 26.76 2.69
CA GLY A 283 9.37 25.58 2.04
C GLY A 283 10.43 24.86 2.88
N HIS A 284 11.43 24.27 2.21
CA HIS A 284 12.45 23.40 2.81
C HIS A 284 13.38 24.07 3.84
N LEU A 285 13.45 25.41 3.89
CA LEU A 285 14.25 26.13 4.88
C LEU A 285 13.70 26.00 6.31
N SER A 286 12.47 25.51 6.46
CA SER A 286 11.75 25.38 7.74
C SER A 286 11.31 23.94 8.06
N ALA A 287 11.70 22.97 7.22
CA ALA A 287 11.32 21.56 7.32
C ALA A 287 12.31 20.74 8.16
#